data_AF-A0A2B8AXW6-F1
#
_entry.id   AF-A0A2B8AXW6-F1
#
_cell.length_a   1.000
_cell.length_b   1.000
_cell.length_c   1.000
_cell.angle_alpha   90.00
_cell.angle_beta   90.00
_cell.angle_gamma   90.00
#
_symmetry.space_group_name_H-M   'P 1'
#
loop_
_entity.id
_entity.type
_entity.pdbx_description
1 polymer ?
#
loop_
_entity_poly.entity_id
_entity_poly.type
_entity_poly.pdbx_seq_one_letter_code
_entity_poly.pdbx_strand_id
1 'polypeptide(L)'
;MSSEATAADRRPRKKWTSGLFQGLQKIGRSLQLPIAVLPAAGLLVSLGNLLDAYASGAFWEKATQVLLTGGTAILDGAFGLPLLFCIGVAIGFAKKADGSTALAAVVGFLVYHNILTAFPVEGSVTADLPEGEPQNPGVLGGILIGLLTAVVWQRYHRTKLVDWLGFFNGRRLVPIIMAFLCTVLGVLFGLLWDPVGDGLTWFARQLIGLGAWGAGLFGVANRLLIPIGMHQFLNTFFWFQAGEFESEGKTVQGDLTRYFAGDPDAGQFMSGFFPIMMFGLPAAALAIAHCARPERRKAVTGMMLSVALTSLVTGVTEPIEFSFMFVAPVLYGLHALLTGLSMAVTWALGVHAGFSFSAGLIDYVVNWHLATKPWLIIPIGACFAVLYYVVFRFVITKFDIPTPGREPEELEREVEKDPTRP
;
A
#
# COMPACT_ATOMS: atom_id res chain seq x y z
N MET A 1 -43.60 38.14 -31.28
CA MET A 1 -42.20 38.56 -31.13
C MET A 1 -41.61 37.78 -29.96
N SER A 2 -40.54 37.04 -30.23
CA SER A 2 -39.86 36.12 -29.32
C SER A 2 -39.25 36.85 -28.11
N SER A 3 -39.37 36.26 -26.91
CA SER A 3 -38.52 36.58 -25.77
C SER A 3 -37.92 35.29 -25.21
N GLU A 4 -36.95 34.72 -25.93
CA GLU A 4 -36.02 33.74 -25.35
C GLU A 4 -35.06 34.50 -24.42
N ALA A 5 -35.39 34.51 -23.13
CA ALA A 5 -34.45 34.89 -22.09
C ALA A 5 -33.41 33.77 -21.96
N THR A 6 -32.17 34.13 -22.30
CA THR A 6 -30.97 33.30 -22.25
C THR A 6 -30.74 32.82 -20.82
N ALA A 7 -31.01 31.54 -20.56
CA ALA A 7 -30.59 30.88 -19.33
C ALA A 7 -29.06 30.78 -19.34
N ALA A 8 -28.40 31.69 -18.63
CA ALA A 8 -26.96 31.67 -18.45
C ALA A 8 -26.53 30.32 -17.82
N ASP A 9 -25.67 29.60 -18.56
CA ASP A 9 -24.94 28.39 -18.15
C ASP A 9 -24.13 28.68 -16.87
N ARG A 10 -24.77 28.50 -15.70
CA ARG A 10 -24.08 28.48 -14.41
C ARG A 10 -23.38 27.14 -14.28
N ARG A 11 -22.18 27.01 -14.88
CA ARG A 11 -21.26 25.92 -14.58
C ARG A 11 -21.07 25.82 -13.06
N PRO A 12 -21.35 24.68 -12.42
CA PRO A 12 -21.19 24.56 -10.97
C PRO A 12 -19.72 24.81 -10.61
N ARG A 13 -19.45 25.83 -9.77
CA ARG A 13 -18.11 26.07 -9.21
C ARG A 13 -17.67 24.80 -8.50
N LYS A 14 -16.65 24.11 -9.03
CA LYS A 14 -16.00 22.98 -8.34
C LYS A 14 -15.57 23.45 -6.96
N LYS A 15 -16.24 22.95 -5.91
CA LYS A 15 -15.82 23.21 -4.51
C LYS A 15 -14.41 22.67 -4.34
N TRP A 16 -13.50 23.48 -3.80
CA TRP A 16 -12.09 23.16 -3.61
C TRP A 16 -11.86 21.81 -2.90
N THR A 17 -12.76 21.46 -1.96
CA THR A 17 -12.79 20.17 -1.25
C THR A 17 -12.94 18.95 -2.19
N SER A 18 -13.69 19.07 -3.29
CA SER A 18 -13.83 18.00 -4.29
C SER A 18 -12.54 17.77 -5.08
N GLY A 19 -11.73 18.82 -5.28
CA GLY A 19 -10.44 18.73 -5.96
C GLY A 19 -9.38 18.04 -5.11
N LEU A 20 -9.33 18.36 -3.81
CA LEU A 20 -8.42 17.70 -2.86
C LEU A 20 -8.72 16.21 -2.71
N PHE A 21 -9.99 15.85 -2.52
CA PHE A 21 -10.42 14.45 -2.40
C PHE A 21 -10.04 13.61 -3.64
N GLN A 22 -10.31 14.15 -4.84
CA GLN A 22 -9.92 13.50 -6.10
C GLN A 22 -8.38 13.40 -6.25
N GLY A 23 -7.64 14.37 -5.71
CA GLY A 23 -6.18 14.33 -5.66
C GLY A 23 -5.65 13.20 -4.79
N LEU A 24 -6.15 13.09 -3.56
CA LEU A 24 -5.77 12.04 -2.61
C LEU A 24 -6.08 10.64 -3.15
N GLN A 25 -7.25 10.45 -3.75
CA GLN A 25 -7.59 9.16 -4.40
C GLN A 25 -6.66 8.79 -5.54
N LYS A 26 -6.21 9.77 -6.35
CA LYS A 26 -5.24 9.52 -7.42
C LYS A 26 -3.86 9.14 -6.88
N ILE A 27 -3.42 9.82 -5.82
CA ILE A 27 -2.18 9.48 -5.13
C ILE A 27 -2.27 8.04 -4.62
N GLY A 28 -3.34 7.69 -3.89
CA GLY A 28 -3.56 6.33 -3.38
C GLY A 28 -3.53 5.25 -4.45
N ARG A 29 -4.20 5.48 -5.59
CA ARG A 29 -4.15 4.55 -6.74
C ARG A 29 -2.76 4.44 -7.36
N SER A 30 -2.02 5.55 -7.43
CA SER A 30 -0.66 5.55 -8.00
C SER A 30 0.35 4.74 -7.19
N LEU A 31 0.10 4.57 -5.88
CA LEU A 31 0.92 3.76 -4.98
C LEU A 31 0.68 2.25 -5.13
N GLN A 32 -0.39 1.81 -5.81
CA GLN A 32 -0.68 0.38 -5.97
C GLN A 32 0.25 -0.32 -6.98
N LEU A 33 0.65 0.37 -8.04
CA LEU A 33 1.50 -0.19 -9.09
C LEU A 33 2.86 -0.73 -8.56
N PRO A 34 3.63 0.02 -7.76
CA PRO A 34 4.88 -0.51 -7.18
C PRO A 34 4.63 -1.58 -6.12
N ILE A 35 3.50 -1.54 -5.41
CA ILE A 35 3.16 -2.55 -4.40
C ILE A 35 2.88 -3.92 -5.04
N ALA A 36 2.39 -3.94 -6.29
CA ALA A 36 2.07 -5.17 -7.00
C ALA A 36 3.30 -6.07 -7.27
N VAL A 37 4.54 -5.56 -7.20
CA VAL A 37 5.76 -6.37 -7.37
C VAL A 37 6.30 -6.96 -6.07
N LEU A 38 5.81 -6.51 -4.91
CA LEU A 38 6.23 -7.02 -3.59
C LEU A 38 5.92 -8.49 -3.33
N PRO A 39 4.78 -9.08 -3.79
CA PRO A 39 4.56 -10.53 -3.64
C PRO A 39 5.68 -11.35 -4.26
N ALA A 40 6.16 -10.95 -5.44
CA ALA A 40 7.25 -11.65 -6.12
C ALA A 40 8.54 -11.54 -5.31
N ALA A 41 8.86 -10.34 -4.79
CA ALA A 41 10.04 -10.10 -3.99
C ALA A 41 10.05 -10.92 -2.70
N GLY A 42 8.97 -10.83 -1.92
CA GLY A 42 8.88 -11.57 -0.67
C GLY A 42 8.79 -13.08 -0.89
N LEU A 43 8.14 -13.57 -1.95
CA LEU A 43 8.16 -15.00 -2.29
C LEU A 43 9.58 -15.49 -2.59
N LEU A 44 10.38 -14.71 -3.33
CA LEU A 44 11.80 -15.04 -3.57
C LEU A 44 12.57 -15.11 -2.24
N VAL A 45 12.39 -14.12 -1.36
CA VAL A 45 13.08 -14.11 -0.05
C VAL A 45 12.64 -15.28 0.83
N SER A 46 11.34 -15.54 0.97
CA SER A 46 10.82 -16.65 1.78
C SER A 46 11.24 -18.00 1.26
N LEU A 47 11.21 -18.22 -0.06
CA LEU A 47 11.73 -19.46 -0.64
C LEU A 47 13.24 -19.60 -0.40
N GLY A 48 14.01 -18.52 -0.52
CA GLY A 48 15.42 -18.50 -0.18
C GLY A 48 15.68 -18.92 1.26
N ASN A 49 14.99 -18.29 2.21
CA ASN A 49 15.11 -18.59 3.64
C ASN A 49 14.62 -20.01 3.98
N LEU A 50 13.60 -20.53 3.29
CA LEU A 50 13.14 -21.90 3.46
C LEU A 50 14.20 -22.90 2.97
N LEU A 51 14.83 -22.64 1.83
CA LEU A 51 15.94 -23.46 1.35
C LEU A 51 17.12 -23.41 2.33
N ASP A 52 17.47 -22.24 2.84
CA ASP A 52 18.52 -22.08 3.85
C ASP A 52 18.25 -22.91 5.11
N ALA A 53 17.00 -22.92 5.58
CA ALA A 53 16.61 -23.63 6.80
C ALA A 53 16.58 -25.16 6.66
N TYR A 54 16.23 -25.69 5.48
CA TYR A 54 15.91 -27.12 5.31
C TYR A 54 16.77 -27.86 4.29
N ALA A 55 17.51 -27.17 3.42
CA ALA A 55 18.33 -27.77 2.38
C ALA A 55 19.80 -27.41 2.58
N SER A 56 20.69 -28.39 2.47
CA SER A 56 22.13 -28.20 2.70
C SER A 56 22.97 -28.73 1.54
N GLY A 57 24.14 -28.11 1.34
CA GLY A 57 25.08 -28.44 0.27
C GLY A 57 25.21 -27.34 -0.77
N ALA A 58 26.34 -27.32 -1.48
CA ALA A 58 26.77 -26.21 -2.33
C ALA A 58 25.75 -25.78 -3.40
N PHE A 59 24.96 -26.71 -3.95
CA PHE A 59 23.89 -26.38 -4.88
C PHE A 59 22.78 -25.56 -4.21
N TRP A 60 22.33 -25.99 -3.04
CA TRP A 60 21.24 -25.35 -2.31
C TRP A 60 21.66 -24.02 -1.71
N GLU A 61 22.88 -23.92 -1.18
CA GLU A 61 23.46 -22.64 -0.73
C GLU A 61 23.49 -21.62 -1.88
N LYS A 62 23.86 -22.05 -3.09
CA LYS A 62 23.85 -21.15 -4.26
C LYS A 62 22.42 -20.78 -4.67
N ALA A 63 21.48 -21.71 -4.62
CA ALA A 63 20.07 -21.45 -4.91
C ALA A 63 19.47 -20.45 -3.91
N THR A 64 19.72 -20.63 -2.61
CA THR A 64 19.40 -19.68 -1.54
C THR A 64 19.95 -18.30 -1.87
N GLN A 65 21.24 -18.18 -2.15
CA GLN A 65 21.86 -16.89 -2.48
C GLN A 65 21.20 -16.21 -3.68
N VAL A 66 20.88 -16.96 -4.75
CA VAL A 66 20.21 -16.43 -5.96
C VAL A 66 18.83 -15.88 -5.61
N LEU A 67 18.03 -16.63 -4.85
CA LEU A 67 16.68 -16.24 -4.45
C LEU A 67 16.70 -15.01 -3.53
N LEU A 68 17.55 -15.03 -2.49
CA LEU A 68 17.67 -13.92 -1.54
C LEU A 68 18.17 -12.65 -2.23
N THR A 69 19.22 -12.73 -3.05
CA THR A 69 19.76 -11.55 -3.74
C THR A 69 18.74 -10.95 -4.71
N GLY A 70 17.98 -11.80 -5.43
CA GLY A 70 16.93 -11.33 -6.34
C GLY A 70 15.76 -10.66 -5.63
N GLY A 71 15.28 -11.27 -4.54
CA GLY A 71 14.16 -10.72 -3.76
C GLY A 71 14.53 -9.44 -3.00
N THR A 72 15.68 -9.43 -2.34
CA THR A 72 16.17 -8.27 -1.58
C THR A 72 16.49 -7.07 -2.46
N ALA A 73 16.87 -7.27 -3.74
CA ALA A 73 17.05 -6.16 -4.68
C ALA A 73 15.77 -5.34 -4.92
N ILE A 74 14.59 -5.97 -4.80
CA ILE A 74 13.29 -5.29 -4.91
C ILE A 74 12.90 -4.64 -3.57
N LEU A 75 13.20 -5.32 -2.45
CA LEU A 75 12.88 -4.85 -1.09
C LEU A 75 13.90 -3.84 -0.53
N ASP A 76 14.98 -3.57 -1.26
CA ASP A 76 16.02 -2.63 -0.86
C ASP A 76 15.43 -1.23 -0.60
N GLY A 77 15.45 -0.82 0.67
CA GLY A 77 14.91 0.46 1.13
C GLY A 77 15.75 1.66 0.71
N ALA A 78 17.01 1.47 0.30
CA ALA A 78 17.90 2.56 -0.07
C ALA A 78 17.72 3.00 -1.54
N PHE A 79 17.62 2.04 -2.47
CA PHE A 79 17.58 2.32 -3.90
C PHE A 79 16.43 1.62 -4.61
N GLY A 80 16.33 0.29 -4.50
CA GLY A 80 15.39 -0.53 -5.27
C GLY A 80 13.92 -0.14 -5.10
N LEU A 81 13.44 -0.18 -3.85
CA LEU A 81 12.07 0.13 -3.51
C LEU A 81 11.71 1.61 -3.76
N PRO A 82 12.53 2.60 -3.36
CA PRO A 82 12.28 4.00 -3.70
C PRO A 82 12.18 4.27 -5.22
N LEU A 83 13.02 3.62 -6.03
CA LEU A 83 12.99 3.76 -7.48
C LEU A 83 11.70 3.19 -8.08
N LEU A 84 11.27 2.01 -7.61
CA LEU A 84 10.01 1.39 -8.04
C LEU A 84 8.82 2.30 -7.71
N PHE A 85 8.79 2.87 -6.50
CA PHE A 85 7.76 3.83 -6.11
C PHE A 85 7.81 5.11 -6.95
N CYS A 86 9.00 5.64 -7.26
CA CYS A 86 9.14 6.80 -8.14
C CYS A 86 8.51 6.57 -9.51
N ILE A 87 8.85 5.44 -10.15
CA ILE A 87 8.31 5.07 -11.47
C ILE A 87 6.81 4.82 -11.37
N GLY A 88 6.38 4.00 -10.40
CA GLY A 88 5.00 3.58 -10.24
C GLY A 88 4.06 4.76 -9.99
N VAL A 89 4.46 5.68 -9.11
CA VAL A 89 3.71 6.91 -8.82
C VAL A 89 3.69 7.84 -10.03
N ALA A 90 4.81 8.00 -10.74
CA ALA A 90 4.87 8.84 -11.93
C ALA A 90 3.88 8.37 -13.02
N ILE A 91 3.84 7.06 -13.26
CA ILE A 91 2.93 6.44 -14.23
C ILE A 91 1.48 6.53 -13.73
N GLY A 92 1.21 6.12 -12.48
CA GLY A 92 -0.15 6.06 -11.94
C GLY A 92 -0.81 7.43 -11.75
N PHE A 93 -0.03 8.47 -11.49
CA PHE A 93 -0.54 9.83 -11.35
C PHE A 93 -0.70 10.55 -12.70
N ALA A 94 0.08 10.18 -13.71
CA ALA A 94 0.04 10.80 -15.02
C ALA A 94 -1.21 10.38 -15.84
N LYS A 95 -2.03 11.37 -16.24
CA LYS A 95 -3.31 11.10 -16.97
C LYS A 95 -3.15 10.32 -18.29
N LYS A 96 -1.99 10.40 -18.93
CA LYS A 96 -1.67 9.77 -20.23
C LYS A 96 -0.23 9.29 -20.24
N ALA A 97 0.20 8.64 -19.16
CA ALA A 97 1.55 8.14 -19.04
C ALA A 97 1.96 7.30 -20.26
N ASP A 98 3.21 7.44 -20.67
CA ASP A 98 3.85 6.53 -21.63
C ASP A 98 5.27 6.22 -21.16
N GLY A 99 6.02 5.42 -21.92
CA GLY A 99 7.38 5.02 -21.53
C GLY A 99 8.32 6.20 -21.24
N SER A 100 8.07 7.40 -21.80
CA SER A 100 8.87 8.59 -21.49
C SER A 100 8.62 9.16 -20.10
N THR A 101 7.43 8.91 -19.51
CA THR A 101 7.14 9.27 -18.11
C THR A 101 8.02 8.47 -17.16
N ALA A 102 8.12 7.15 -17.39
CA ALA A 102 8.97 6.27 -16.60
C ALA A 102 10.46 6.63 -16.74
N LEU A 103 10.92 6.88 -17.98
CA LEU A 103 12.30 7.31 -18.22
C LEU A 103 12.64 8.63 -17.49
N ALA A 104 11.73 9.60 -17.51
CA ALA A 104 11.92 10.87 -16.80
C ALA A 104 12.00 10.67 -15.27
N ALA A 105 11.20 9.74 -14.73
CA ALA A 105 11.23 9.39 -13.31
C ALA A 105 12.58 8.77 -12.90
N VAL A 106 13.06 7.81 -13.70
CA VAL A 106 14.37 7.17 -13.48
C VAL A 106 15.49 8.21 -13.52
N VAL A 107 15.54 9.04 -14.56
CA VAL A 107 16.59 10.07 -14.69
C VAL A 107 16.56 11.04 -13.51
N GLY A 108 15.38 11.54 -13.15
CA GLY A 108 15.22 12.42 -11.99
C GLY A 108 15.64 11.75 -10.68
N PHE A 109 15.23 10.49 -10.46
CA PHE A 109 15.57 9.74 -9.25
C PHE A 109 17.07 9.45 -9.15
N LEU A 110 17.73 9.02 -10.22
CA LEU A 110 19.16 8.73 -10.20
C LEU A 110 19.98 9.98 -9.85
N VAL A 111 19.63 11.14 -10.42
CA VAL A 111 20.27 12.41 -10.09
C VAL A 111 20.02 12.80 -8.64
N TYR A 112 18.77 12.75 -8.20
CA TYR A 112 18.38 13.04 -6.82
C TYR A 112 19.12 12.15 -5.82
N HIS A 113 19.08 10.83 -6.00
CA HIS A 113 19.65 9.85 -5.10
C HIS A 113 21.17 10.00 -5.00
N ASN A 114 21.86 10.21 -6.12
CA ASN A 114 23.31 10.38 -6.13
C ASN A 114 23.76 11.74 -5.56
N ILE A 115 22.87 12.71 -5.40
CA ILE A 115 23.20 13.99 -4.74
C ILE A 115 23.11 13.85 -3.23
N LEU A 116 22.24 12.98 -2.72
CA LEU A 116 22.12 12.73 -1.27
C LEU A 116 23.42 12.18 -0.67
N THR A 117 24.24 11.48 -1.45
CA THR A 117 25.56 11.00 -1.00
C THR A 117 26.56 12.12 -0.69
N ALA A 118 26.31 13.34 -1.16
CA ALA A 118 27.09 14.52 -0.77
C ALA A 118 26.68 15.09 0.61
N PHE A 119 25.62 14.56 1.23
CA PHE A 119 25.05 15.01 2.50
C PHE A 119 24.92 13.82 3.46
N PRO A 120 26.02 13.40 4.12
CA PRO A 120 25.96 12.31 5.07
C PRO A 120 25.26 12.72 6.36
N VAL A 121 24.62 11.74 7.01
CA VAL A 121 24.03 11.88 8.34
C VAL A 121 25.12 12.29 9.33
N GLU A 122 24.82 13.26 10.20
CA GLU A 122 25.76 13.72 11.22
C GLU A 122 26.21 12.55 12.11
N GLY A 123 27.53 12.33 12.20
CA GLY A 123 28.13 11.25 13.00
C GLY A 123 28.23 9.89 12.29
N SER A 124 27.75 9.74 11.05
CA SER A 124 27.86 8.48 10.27
C SER A 124 29.23 8.27 9.62
N VAL A 125 30.03 9.33 9.50
CA VAL A 125 31.37 9.26 8.89
C VAL A 125 32.33 8.57 9.84
N THR A 126 32.82 7.39 9.43
CA THR A 126 33.76 6.58 10.20
C THR A 126 34.99 6.24 9.35
N ALA A 127 36.02 5.64 9.96
CA ALA A 127 37.18 5.16 9.21
C ALA A 127 36.80 4.07 8.17
N ASP A 128 35.79 3.26 8.49
CA ASP A 128 35.29 2.18 7.64
C ASP A 128 34.24 2.67 6.62
N LEU A 129 33.61 3.83 6.87
CA LEU A 129 32.66 4.48 5.98
C LEU A 129 32.99 5.98 5.81
N PRO A 130 34.02 6.33 5.02
CA PRO A 130 34.51 7.71 4.88
C PRO A 130 33.53 8.63 4.13
N GLU A 131 32.60 8.07 3.35
CA GLU A 131 31.54 8.83 2.67
C GLU A 131 30.35 9.11 3.60
N GLY A 132 30.27 8.43 4.76
CA GLY A 132 29.12 8.45 5.65
C GLY A 132 27.88 7.79 5.07
N GLU A 133 26.84 7.68 5.88
CA GLU A 133 25.53 7.22 5.40
C GLU A 133 24.77 8.40 4.81
N PRO A 134 24.26 8.32 3.56
CA PRO A 134 23.53 9.42 2.95
C PRO A 134 22.22 9.70 3.70
N GLN A 135 21.85 10.98 3.80
CA GLN A 135 20.51 11.37 4.23
C GLN A 135 19.48 10.89 3.22
N ASN A 136 18.91 9.70 3.43
CA ASN A 136 18.05 9.02 2.47
C ASN A 136 16.58 8.97 2.93
N PRO A 137 15.69 9.73 2.27
CA PRO A 137 14.25 9.68 2.52
C PRO A 137 13.56 8.37 2.12
N GLY A 138 14.29 7.44 1.50
CA GLY A 138 13.79 6.14 1.09
C GLY A 138 12.56 6.27 0.18
N VAL A 139 11.53 5.48 0.47
CA VAL A 139 10.32 5.39 -0.36
C VAL A 139 9.58 6.74 -0.44
N LEU A 140 9.60 7.55 0.62
CA LEU A 140 8.99 8.88 0.61
C LEU A 140 9.63 9.80 -0.42
N GLY A 141 10.98 9.79 -0.51
CA GLY A 141 11.71 10.51 -1.54
C GLY A 141 11.30 10.04 -2.94
N GLY A 142 11.24 8.73 -3.15
CA GLY A 142 10.75 8.12 -4.39
C GLY A 142 9.35 8.63 -4.80
N ILE A 143 8.39 8.61 -3.88
CA ILE A 143 7.02 9.10 -4.13
C ILE A 143 7.02 10.57 -4.54
N LEU A 144 7.78 11.43 -3.86
CA LEU A 144 7.81 12.87 -4.13
C LEU A 144 8.40 13.17 -5.51
N ILE A 145 9.50 12.50 -5.88
CA ILE A 145 10.09 12.62 -7.23
C ILE A 145 9.15 12.05 -8.29
N GLY A 146 8.42 10.97 -8.00
CA GLY A 146 7.41 10.40 -8.89
C GLY A 146 6.25 11.36 -9.16
N LEU A 147 5.70 11.98 -8.11
CA LEU A 147 4.63 12.99 -8.23
C LEU A 147 5.11 14.21 -9.03
N LEU A 148 6.31 14.71 -8.74
CA LEU A 148 6.91 15.79 -9.50
C LEU A 148 7.04 15.42 -10.99
N THR A 149 7.57 14.23 -11.27
CA THR A 149 7.70 13.73 -12.64
C THR A 149 6.38 13.74 -13.37
N ALA A 150 5.31 13.25 -12.75
CA ALA A 150 3.99 13.23 -13.36
C ALA A 150 3.47 14.64 -13.68
N VAL A 151 3.70 15.62 -12.80
CA VAL A 151 3.31 17.02 -13.01
C VAL A 151 4.12 17.67 -14.14
N VAL A 152 5.45 17.53 -14.10
CA VAL A 152 6.37 18.09 -15.11
C VAL A 152 6.09 17.46 -16.47
N TRP A 153 5.92 16.14 -16.53
CA TRP A 153 5.59 15.43 -17.78
C TRP A 153 4.27 15.93 -18.37
N GLN A 154 3.20 16.01 -17.57
CA GLN A 154 1.91 16.52 -18.04
C GLN A 154 2.02 17.93 -18.61
N ARG A 155 2.84 18.78 -17.98
CA ARG A 155 3.01 20.17 -18.38
C ARG A 155 3.88 20.35 -19.63
N TYR A 156 4.93 19.54 -19.79
CA TYR A 156 6.00 19.80 -20.75
C TYR A 156 6.16 18.78 -21.88
N HIS A 157 5.49 17.61 -21.84
CA HIS A 157 5.67 16.54 -22.85
C HIS A 157 5.31 16.91 -24.30
N ARG A 158 4.67 18.05 -24.54
CA ARG A 158 4.33 18.58 -25.89
C ARG A 158 4.96 19.94 -26.19
N THR A 159 5.89 20.39 -25.36
CA THR A 159 6.54 21.70 -25.52
C THR A 159 7.42 21.71 -26.76
N LYS A 160 7.35 22.79 -27.53
CA LYS A 160 8.25 23.07 -28.63
C LYS A 160 9.23 24.16 -28.21
N LEU A 161 10.51 23.89 -28.38
CA LEU A 161 11.64 24.79 -28.21
C LEU A 161 11.97 25.46 -29.55
N VAL A 162 12.89 26.42 -29.49
CA VAL A 162 13.52 27.06 -30.65
C VAL A 162 14.23 26.04 -31.55
N ASP A 163 14.35 26.35 -32.84
CA ASP A 163 14.73 25.37 -33.88
C ASP A 163 16.06 24.65 -33.62
N TRP A 164 17.07 25.36 -33.11
CA TRP A 164 18.38 24.75 -32.79
C TRP A 164 18.34 23.81 -31.58
N LEU A 165 17.34 23.94 -30.69
CA LEU A 165 17.05 23.00 -29.60
C LEU A 165 15.99 21.96 -29.98
N GLY A 166 15.60 21.89 -31.26
CA GLY A 166 14.50 21.06 -31.73
C GLY A 166 14.64 19.57 -31.41
N PHE A 167 15.87 19.07 -31.26
CA PHE A 167 16.16 17.70 -30.84
C PHE A 167 15.52 17.33 -29.48
N PHE A 168 15.44 18.30 -28.56
CA PHE A 168 14.93 18.11 -27.21
C PHE A 168 13.42 18.33 -27.09
N ASN A 169 12.70 18.53 -28.20
CA ASN A 169 11.26 18.82 -28.17
C ASN A 169 10.41 17.71 -27.52
N GLY A 170 9.29 18.15 -26.93
CA GLY A 170 8.24 17.30 -26.40
C GLY A 170 8.71 16.39 -25.27
N ARG A 171 8.55 15.08 -25.44
CA ARG A 171 8.83 14.07 -24.41
C ARG A 171 10.30 14.01 -23.99
N ARG A 172 11.23 14.36 -24.88
CA ARG A 172 12.68 14.35 -24.62
C ARG A 172 13.12 15.47 -23.69
N LEU A 173 12.35 16.55 -23.63
CA LEU A 173 12.60 17.68 -22.73
C LEU A 173 12.41 17.28 -21.27
N VAL A 174 11.45 16.38 -21.00
CA VAL A 174 11.00 16.10 -19.64
C VAL A 174 12.11 15.49 -18.78
N PRO A 175 12.84 14.44 -19.20
CA PRO A 175 13.99 13.93 -18.43
C PRO A 175 15.07 14.99 -18.15
N ILE A 176 15.29 15.92 -19.08
CA ILE A 176 16.28 17.00 -18.92
C ILE A 176 15.83 17.97 -17.83
N ILE A 177 14.57 18.42 -17.88
CA ILE A 177 14.00 19.26 -16.82
C ILE A 177 14.06 18.53 -15.47
N MET A 178 13.71 17.23 -15.46
CA MET A 178 13.75 16.42 -14.24
C MET A 178 15.16 16.35 -13.65
N ALA A 179 16.21 16.17 -14.46
CA ALA A 179 17.58 16.16 -13.98
C ALA A 179 17.91 17.44 -13.19
N PHE A 180 17.65 18.63 -13.76
CA PHE A 180 17.93 19.90 -13.09
C PHE A 180 17.04 20.14 -11.86
N LEU A 181 15.73 19.83 -11.94
CA LEU A 181 14.84 19.98 -10.79
C LEU A 181 15.23 19.04 -9.65
N CYS A 182 15.60 17.80 -9.97
CA CYS A 182 16.06 16.82 -8.99
C CYS A 182 17.45 17.16 -8.45
N THR A 183 18.28 17.91 -9.17
CA THR A 183 19.50 18.47 -8.59
C THR A 183 19.20 19.41 -7.43
N VAL A 184 18.30 20.37 -7.67
CA VAL A 184 17.88 21.32 -6.63
C VAL A 184 17.20 20.59 -5.48
N LEU A 185 16.31 19.63 -5.77
CA LEU A 185 15.63 18.87 -4.73
C LEU A 185 16.57 17.94 -3.96
N GLY A 186 17.56 17.32 -4.59
CA GLY A 186 18.57 16.51 -3.89
C GLY A 186 19.31 17.35 -2.85
N VAL A 187 19.74 18.56 -3.22
CA VAL A 187 20.37 19.50 -2.27
C VAL A 187 19.39 19.92 -1.16
N LEU A 188 18.15 20.25 -1.51
CA LEU A 188 17.15 20.66 -0.52
C LEU A 188 16.84 19.55 0.48
N PHE A 189 16.69 18.31 0.02
CA PHE A 189 16.46 17.17 0.90
C PHE A 189 17.71 16.86 1.73
N GLY A 190 18.90 16.84 1.12
CA GLY A 190 20.15 16.63 1.87
C GLY A 190 20.40 17.66 2.97
N LEU A 191 19.85 18.88 2.87
CA LEU A 191 19.97 19.92 3.89
C LEU A 191 18.82 19.97 4.91
N LEU A 192 17.62 19.52 4.53
CA LEU A 192 16.39 19.75 5.31
C LEU A 192 15.72 18.46 5.78
N TRP A 193 16.20 17.29 5.36
CA TRP A 193 15.55 16.02 5.66
C TRP A 193 15.76 15.58 7.11
N ASP A 194 16.95 15.78 7.69
CA ASP A 194 17.32 15.35 9.04
C ASP A 194 16.23 15.62 10.10
N PRO A 195 15.74 16.86 10.31
CA PRO A 195 14.72 17.12 11.32
C PRO A 195 13.37 16.45 10.99
N VAL A 196 13.07 16.25 9.71
CA VAL A 196 11.86 15.54 9.27
C VAL A 196 11.99 14.04 9.54
N GLY A 197 13.16 13.47 9.20
CA GLY A 197 13.52 12.09 9.48
C GLY A 197 13.45 11.80 10.97
N ASP A 198 14.08 12.62 11.81
CA ASP A 198 14.03 12.50 13.27
C ASP A 198 12.61 12.56 13.83
N GLY A 199 11.79 13.49 13.31
CA GLY A 199 10.39 13.60 13.71
C GLY A 199 9.57 12.36 13.34
N LEU A 200 9.78 11.81 12.14
CA LEU A 200 9.13 10.59 11.67
C LEU A 200 9.59 9.37 12.46
N THR A 201 10.91 9.23 12.70
CA THR A 201 11.51 8.16 13.49
C THR A 201 11.03 8.20 14.94
N TRP A 202 10.98 9.40 15.54
CA TRP A 202 10.40 9.60 16.87
C TRP A 202 8.96 9.13 16.92
N PHE A 203 8.12 9.58 15.98
CA PHE A 203 6.72 9.19 15.90
C PHE A 203 6.54 7.67 15.73
N ALA A 204 7.32 7.06 14.84
CA ALA A 204 7.34 5.62 14.64
C ALA A 204 7.72 4.87 15.93
N ARG A 205 8.79 5.30 16.62
CA ARG A 205 9.23 4.70 17.89
C ARG A 205 8.17 4.81 18.98
N GLN A 206 7.46 5.94 19.06
CA GLN A 206 6.32 6.07 19.99
C GLN A 206 5.23 5.05 19.66
N LEU A 207 4.83 4.92 18.40
CA LEU A 207 3.76 3.99 18.02
C LEU A 207 4.19 2.52 18.21
N ILE A 208 5.43 2.17 17.86
CA ILE A 208 6.01 0.84 18.09
C ILE A 208 6.00 0.53 19.60
N GLY A 209 6.46 1.48 20.43
CA GLY A 209 6.52 1.34 21.89
C GLY A 209 5.17 1.16 22.58
N LEU A 210 4.05 1.51 21.93
CA LEU A 210 2.70 1.20 22.43
C LEU A 210 2.32 -0.29 22.29
N GLY A 211 3.16 -1.11 21.66
CA GLY A 211 2.95 -2.55 21.50
C GLY A 211 1.60 -2.88 20.88
N ALA A 212 0.77 -3.64 21.59
CA ALA A 212 -0.55 -4.06 21.12
C ALA A 212 -1.46 -2.86 20.78
N TRP A 213 -1.40 -1.79 21.57
CA TRP A 213 -2.17 -0.58 21.29
C TRP A 213 -1.69 0.13 20.03
N GLY A 214 -0.38 0.14 19.78
CA GLY A 214 0.22 0.68 18.56
C GLY A 214 -0.26 -0.05 17.31
N ALA A 215 -0.21 -1.39 17.35
CA ALA A 215 -0.74 -2.26 16.29
C ALA A 215 -2.25 -1.98 16.05
N GLY A 216 -3.02 -1.85 17.13
CA GLY A 216 -4.45 -1.57 17.04
C GLY A 216 -4.76 -0.20 16.43
N LEU A 217 -4.09 0.86 16.87
CA LEU A 217 -4.27 2.20 16.33
C LEU A 217 -3.91 2.26 14.84
N PHE A 218 -2.81 1.61 14.45
CA PHE A 218 -2.44 1.45 13.06
C PHE A 218 -3.56 0.75 12.27
N GLY A 219 -4.10 -0.36 12.76
CA GLY A 219 -5.18 -1.11 12.09
C GLY A 219 -6.44 -0.28 11.85
N VAL A 220 -6.87 0.50 12.85
CA VAL A 220 -8.03 1.41 12.71
C VAL A 220 -7.74 2.49 11.67
N ALA A 221 -6.60 3.17 11.79
CA ALA A 221 -6.21 4.25 10.86
C ALA A 221 -6.09 3.73 9.43
N ASN A 222 -5.49 2.54 9.27
CA ASN A 222 -5.33 1.88 8.00
C ASN A 222 -6.67 1.70 7.27
N ARG A 223 -7.66 1.09 7.94
CA ARG A 223 -8.99 0.89 7.34
C ARG A 223 -9.67 2.23 7.05
N LEU A 224 -9.71 3.17 7.99
CA LEU A 224 -10.38 4.45 7.79
C LEU A 224 -9.83 5.28 6.61
N LEU A 225 -8.58 5.04 6.20
CA LEU A 225 -7.94 5.73 5.07
C LEU A 225 -8.15 5.05 3.71
N ILE A 226 -8.77 3.87 3.63
CA ILE A 226 -9.06 3.18 2.36
C ILE A 226 -10.01 3.95 1.43
N PRO A 227 -11.12 4.56 1.89
CA PRO A 227 -12.04 5.30 1.02
C PRO A 227 -11.37 6.41 0.19
N ILE A 228 -10.27 6.97 0.72
CA ILE A 228 -9.45 8.00 0.08
C ILE A 228 -8.13 7.47 -0.49
N GLY A 229 -7.86 6.17 -0.39
CA GLY A 229 -6.64 5.54 -0.88
C GLY A 229 -5.37 5.85 -0.07
N MET A 230 -5.48 6.61 1.02
CA MET A 230 -4.33 7.07 1.81
C MET A 230 -3.75 6.02 2.76
N HIS A 231 -4.43 4.88 2.92
CA HIS A 231 -3.89 3.71 3.63
C HIS A 231 -2.57 3.25 3.04
N GLN A 232 -2.37 3.41 1.73
CA GLN A 232 -1.10 3.05 1.07
C GLN A 232 0.06 3.94 1.54
N PHE A 233 -0.20 5.22 1.85
CA PHE A 233 0.83 6.09 2.42
C PHE A 233 1.20 5.63 3.84
N LEU A 234 0.20 5.28 4.65
CA LEU A 234 0.41 4.72 5.98
C LEU A 234 1.21 3.42 5.91
N ASN A 235 0.81 2.50 5.04
CA ASN A 235 1.51 1.24 4.76
C ASN A 235 2.95 1.49 4.36
N THR A 236 3.18 2.36 3.37
CA THR A 236 4.52 2.66 2.87
C THR A 236 5.47 3.08 3.99
N PHE A 237 5.02 3.99 4.86
CA PHE A 237 5.87 4.45 5.96
C PHE A 237 6.13 3.33 6.98
N PHE A 238 5.09 2.66 7.47
CA PHE A 238 5.26 1.67 8.53
C PHE A 238 5.94 0.38 8.07
N TRP A 239 5.68 -0.07 6.85
CA TRP A 239 6.24 -1.30 6.32
C TRP A 239 7.65 -1.14 5.75
N PHE A 240 8.05 0.04 5.31
CA PHE A 240 9.35 0.24 4.63
C PHE A 240 10.27 1.28 5.27
N GLN A 241 9.85 1.94 6.35
CA GLN A 241 10.67 2.98 6.99
C GLN A 241 10.60 2.99 8.52
N ALA A 242 9.48 2.56 9.13
CA ALA A 242 9.35 2.58 10.58
C ALA A 242 10.19 1.49 11.27
N GLY A 243 11.08 1.94 12.15
CA GLY A 243 11.95 1.07 12.95
C GLY A 243 13.17 0.57 12.17
N GLU A 244 14.19 0.12 12.91
CA GLU A 244 15.51 -0.24 12.40
C GLU A 244 15.92 -1.61 12.95
N PHE A 245 16.61 -2.40 12.13
CA PHE A 245 17.18 -3.69 12.49
C PHE A 245 18.52 -3.88 11.77
N GLU A 246 19.54 -4.35 12.50
CA GLU A 246 20.83 -4.68 11.92
C GLU A 246 20.85 -6.13 11.46
N SER A 247 21.05 -6.35 10.16
CA SER A 247 21.17 -7.69 9.57
C SER A 247 22.36 -7.75 8.63
N GLU A 248 23.27 -8.70 8.86
CA GLU A 248 24.46 -8.92 8.01
C GLU A 248 25.32 -7.67 7.78
N GLY A 249 25.42 -6.79 8.79
CA GLY A 249 26.18 -5.54 8.73
C GLY A 249 25.52 -4.43 7.90
N LYS A 250 24.21 -4.54 7.65
CA LYS A 250 23.38 -3.51 7.02
C LYS A 250 22.18 -3.17 7.90
N THR A 251 21.90 -1.89 8.02
CA THR A 251 20.67 -1.40 8.62
C THR A 251 19.48 -1.60 7.67
N VAL A 252 18.44 -2.29 8.14
CA VAL A 252 17.19 -2.52 7.44
C VAL A 252 16.07 -1.75 8.15
N GLN A 253 15.27 -1.02 7.39
CA GLN A 253 14.20 -0.17 7.92
C GLN A 253 12.82 -0.58 7.42
N GLY A 254 11.83 -0.53 8.30
CA GLY A 254 10.43 -0.87 8.01
C GLY A 254 9.99 -2.24 8.51
N ASP A 255 8.76 -2.33 9.01
CA ASP A 255 8.25 -3.56 9.65
C ASP A 255 8.26 -4.79 8.72
N LEU A 256 7.97 -4.60 7.43
CA LEU A 256 7.94 -5.71 6.45
C LEU A 256 9.34 -6.16 6.07
N THR A 257 10.23 -5.22 5.76
CA THR A 257 11.61 -5.50 5.36
C THR A 257 12.41 -6.08 6.53
N ARG A 258 12.22 -5.56 7.76
CA ARG A 258 12.79 -6.12 8.99
C ARG A 258 12.35 -7.55 9.22
N TYR A 259 11.06 -7.85 9.04
CA TYR A 259 10.55 -9.22 9.16
C TYR A 259 11.24 -10.20 8.19
N PHE A 260 11.41 -9.80 6.92
CA PHE A 260 12.09 -10.64 5.93
C PHE A 260 13.61 -10.70 6.09
N ALA A 261 14.20 -9.76 6.82
CA ALA A 261 15.59 -9.80 7.27
C ALA A 261 15.79 -10.66 8.54
N GLY A 262 14.72 -11.23 9.10
CA GLY A 262 14.80 -12.14 10.25
C GLY A 262 14.68 -11.46 11.61
N ASP A 263 14.19 -10.22 11.66
CA ASP A 263 13.94 -9.53 12.92
C ASP A 263 12.82 -10.21 13.73
N PRO A 264 13.12 -10.74 14.94
CA PRO A 264 12.12 -11.42 15.76
C PRO A 264 11.07 -10.46 16.33
N ASP A 265 11.31 -9.15 16.38
CA ASP A 265 10.40 -8.13 16.90
C ASP A 265 9.63 -7.37 15.81
N ALA A 266 9.70 -7.85 14.55
CA ALA A 266 8.96 -7.30 13.43
C ALA A 266 7.61 -8.01 13.18
N GLY A 267 6.76 -7.37 12.37
CA GLY A 267 5.41 -7.83 12.04
C GLY A 267 4.30 -7.20 12.91
N GLN A 268 4.63 -6.16 13.69
CA GLN A 268 3.68 -5.45 14.56
C GLN A 268 2.52 -4.82 13.78
N PHE A 269 2.82 -4.28 12.59
CA PHE A 269 1.87 -3.63 11.70
C PHE A 269 1.39 -4.58 10.60
N MET A 270 1.53 -5.89 10.81
CA MET A 270 1.23 -6.93 9.80
C MET A 270 0.41 -8.09 10.36
N SER A 271 0.81 -8.67 11.50
CA SER A 271 0.31 -9.97 11.98
C SER A 271 -1.21 -10.01 12.18
N GLY A 272 -1.79 -8.90 12.66
CA GLY A 272 -3.22 -8.79 12.91
C GLY A 272 -4.12 -8.71 11.68
N PHE A 273 -3.57 -8.61 10.47
CA PHE A 273 -4.37 -8.70 9.26
C PHE A 273 -4.79 -10.13 8.94
N PHE A 274 -3.97 -11.14 9.25
CA PHE A 274 -4.30 -12.54 8.95
C PHE A 274 -5.66 -12.99 9.50
N PRO A 275 -6.01 -12.74 10.78
CA PRO A 275 -7.34 -13.11 11.30
C PRO A 275 -8.50 -12.43 10.56
N ILE A 276 -8.32 -11.20 10.07
CA ILE A 276 -9.36 -10.47 9.35
C ILE A 276 -9.52 -11.00 7.92
N MET A 277 -8.41 -11.13 7.20
CA MET A 277 -8.39 -11.45 5.78
C MET A 277 -8.80 -12.91 5.53
N MET A 278 -8.33 -13.82 6.39
CA MET A 278 -8.61 -15.25 6.29
C MET A 278 -9.93 -15.67 6.93
N PHE A 279 -10.45 -14.92 7.91
CA PHE A 279 -11.62 -15.37 8.69
C PHE A 279 -12.71 -14.30 8.82
N GLY A 280 -12.37 -13.10 9.30
CA GLY A 280 -13.34 -12.03 9.54
C GLY A 280 -14.14 -11.62 8.29
N LEU A 281 -13.46 -11.26 7.20
CA LEU A 281 -14.10 -10.83 5.96
C LEU A 281 -14.83 -11.95 5.22
N PRO A 282 -14.30 -13.19 5.13
CA PRO A 282 -15.09 -14.33 4.66
C PRO A 282 -16.39 -14.55 5.47
N ALA A 283 -16.34 -14.39 6.79
CA ALA A 283 -17.52 -14.49 7.63
C ALA A 283 -18.51 -13.32 7.44
N ALA A 284 -18.00 -12.11 7.16
CA ALA A 284 -18.82 -10.96 6.76
C ALA A 284 -19.54 -11.22 5.43
N ALA A 285 -18.83 -11.76 4.44
CA ALA A 285 -19.40 -12.12 3.14
C ALA A 285 -20.50 -13.18 3.29
N LEU A 286 -20.30 -14.17 4.17
CA LEU A 286 -21.33 -15.15 4.52
C LEU A 286 -22.56 -14.48 5.19
N ALA A 287 -22.35 -13.54 6.10
CA ALA A 287 -23.44 -12.79 6.73
C ALA A 287 -24.25 -11.98 5.71
N ILE A 288 -23.58 -11.30 4.77
CA ILE A 288 -24.22 -10.57 3.66
C ILE A 288 -25.06 -11.53 2.81
N ALA A 289 -24.49 -12.68 2.42
CA ALA A 289 -25.20 -13.70 1.64
C ALA A 289 -26.45 -14.22 2.35
N HIS A 290 -26.39 -14.47 3.66
CA HIS A 290 -27.53 -14.91 4.45
C HIS A 290 -28.61 -13.82 4.64
N CYS A 291 -28.22 -12.54 4.61
CA CYS A 291 -29.15 -11.42 4.73
C CYS A 291 -29.81 -11.04 3.40
N ALA A 292 -29.33 -11.53 2.26
CA ALA A 292 -29.94 -11.28 0.95
C ALA A 292 -31.39 -11.79 0.88
N ARG A 293 -32.23 -11.11 0.10
CA ARG A 293 -33.62 -11.51 -0.15
C ARG A 293 -33.68 -12.91 -0.78
N PRO A 294 -34.71 -13.73 -0.50
CA PRO A 294 -34.79 -15.11 -0.98
C PRO A 294 -34.57 -15.27 -2.49
N GLU A 295 -35.06 -14.32 -3.27
CA GLU A 295 -35.03 -14.33 -4.74
C GLU A 295 -33.61 -14.14 -5.29
N ARG A 296 -32.77 -13.36 -4.60
CA ARG A 296 -31.38 -13.06 -5.02
C ARG A 296 -30.32 -13.86 -4.27
N ARG A 297 -30.71 -14.58 -3.20
CA ARG A 297 -29.78 -15.28 -2.30
C ARG A 297 -28.79 -16.17 -3.05
N LYS A 298 -29.25 -16.93 -4.05
CA LYS A 298 -28.35 -17.80 -4.83
C LYS A 298 -27.25 -17.02 -5.56
N ALA A 299 -27.60 -15.91 -6.20
CA ALA A 299 -26.65 -15.07 -6.92
C ALA A 299 -25.69 -14.36 -5.97
N VAL A 300 -26.20 -13.79 -4.87
CA VAL A 300 -25.37 -13.11 -3.86
C VAL A 300 -24.44 -14.09 -3.16
N THR A 301 -24.91 -15.29 -2.81
CA THR A 301 -24.04 -16.33 -2.23
C THR A 301 -22.90 -16.70 -3.17
N GLY A 302 -23.16 -16.89 -4.46
CA GLY A 302 -22.10 -17.18 -5.44
C GLY A 302 -21.05 -16.06 -5.52
N MET A 303 -21.52 -14.81 -5.59
CA MET A 303 -20.66 -13.63 -5.61
C MET A 303 -19.82 -13.51 -4.32
N MET A 304 -20.47 -13.58 -3.16
CA MET A 304 -19.84 -13.44 -1.84
C MET A 304 -18.84 -14.57 -1.57
N LEU A 305 -19.14 -15.80 -1.99
CA LEU A 305 -18.21 -16.92 -1.89
C LEU A 305 -16.94 -16.68 -2.71
N SER A 306 -17.09 -16.19 -3.96
CA SER A 306 -15.93 -15.90 -4.81
C SER A 306 -15.02 -14.85 -4.19
N VAL A 307 -15.57 -13.73 -3.73
CA VAL A 307 -14.76 -12.66 -3.13
C VAL A 307 -14.20 -13.06 -1.76
N ALA A 308 -14.92 -13.89 -0.99
CA ALA A 308 -14.42 -14.47 0.26
C ALA A 308 -13.21 -15.39 0.03
N LEU A 309 -13.25 -16.23 -1.01
CA LEU A 309 -12.11 -17.07 -1.39
C LEU A 309 -10.92 -16.21 -1.83
N THR A 310 -11.16 -15.13 -2.57
CA THR A 310 -10.09 -14.18 -2.93
C THR A 310 -9.44 -13.59 -1.68
N SER A 311 -10.23 -13.09 -0.71
CA SER A 311 -9.71 -12.58 0.57
C SER A 311 -8.95 -13.64 1.36
N LEU A 312 -9.50 -14.86 1.47
CA LEU A 312 -8.85 -15.94 2.20
C LEU A 312 -7.51 -16.33 1.59
N VAL A 313 -7.46 -16.55 0.27
CA VAL A 313 -6.28 -17.11 -0.39
C VAL A 313 -5.21 -16.05 -0.61
N THR A 314 -5.61 -14.89 -1.11
CA THR A 314 -4.68 -13.84 -1.57
C THR A 314 -4.56 -12.69 -0.59
N GLY A 315 -5.51 -12.55 0.34
CA GLY A 315 -5.55 -11.43 1.27
C GLY A 315 -6.20 -10.16 0.70
N VAL A 316 -6.61 -10.14 -0.57
CA VAL A 316 -7.25 -8.98 -1.21
C VAL A 316 -8.66 -8.76 -0.67
N THR A 317 -8.88 -7.62 -0.03
CA THR A 317 -10.11 -7.31 0.73
C THR A 317 -11.07 -6.39 0.00
N GLU A 318 -10.58 -5.62 -0.96
CA GLU A 318 -11.32 -4.54 -1.61
C GLU A 318 -12.66 -4.98 -2.21
N PRO A 319 -12.78 -6.13 -2.90
CA PRO A 319 -14.06 -6.57 -3.46
C PRO A 319 -15.15 -6.76 -2.39
N ILE A 320 -14.78 -7.19 -1.18
CA ILE A 320 -15.72 -7.35 -0.06
C ILE A 320 -16.00 -5.98 0.57
N GLU A 321 -14.95 -5.23 0.91
CA GLU A 321 -15.08 -3.94 1.59
C GLU A 321 -15.90 -2.95 0.75
N PHE A 322 -15.67 -2.88 -0.56
CA PHE A 322 -16.38 -1.96 -1.45
C PHE A 322 -17.87 -2.29 -1.58
N SER A 323 -18.28 -3.52 -1.29
CA SER A 323 -19.69 -3.92 -1.32
C SER A 323 -20.53 -3.26 -0.23
N PHE A 324 -19.92 -2.77 0.86
CA PHE A 324 -20.63 -2.12 1.96
C PHE A 324 -20.02 -0.79 2.41
N MET A 325 -18.77 -0.46 2.06
CA MET A 325 -18.08 0.74 2.54
C MET A 325 -18.82 2.05 2.25
N PHE A 326 -19.39 2.17 1.05
CA PHE A 326 -20.12 3.39 0.64
C PHE A 326 -21.60 3.36 1.00
N VAL A 327 -22.17 2.16 1.11
CA VAL A 327 -23.59 1.94 1.35
C VAL A 327 -23.90 1.91 2.85
N ALA A 328 -22.93 1.49 3.67
CA ALA A 328 -23.06 1.27 5.10
C ALA A 328 -21.82 1.79 5.87
N PRO A 329 -21.65 3.12 6.01
CA PRO A 329 -20.51 3.70 6.71
C PRO A 329 -20.35 3.23 8.16
N VAL A 330 -21.46 2.88 8.83
CA VAL A 330 -21.45 2.33 10.19
C VAL A 330 -20.80 0.94 10.22
N LEU A 331 -21.17 0.05 9.29
CA LEU A 331 -20.52 -1.27 9.15
C LEU A 331 -19.04 -1.11 8.84
N TYR A 332 -18.69 -0.11 8.04
CA TYR A 332 -17.30 0.20 7.72
C TYR A 332 -16.50 0.68 8.92
N GLY A 333 -17.07 1.57 9.75
CA GLY A 333 -16.46 1.99 11.01
C GLY A 333 -16.26 0.83 11.97
N LEU A 334 -17.24 -0.07 12.08
CA LEU A 334 -17.11 -1.30 12.89
C LEU A 334 -16.01 -2.21 12.35
N HIS A 335 -15.94 -2.42 11.04
CA HIS A 335 -14.86 -3.17 10.39
C HIS A 335 -13.48 -2.58 10.70
N ALA A 336 -13.34 -1.25 10.67
CA ALA A 336 -12.11 -0.57 11.06
C ALA A 336 -11.72 -0.84 12.52
N LEU A 337 -12.68 -0.74 13.45
CA LEU A 337 -12.46 -1.02 14.86
C LEU A 337 -12.12 -2.49 15.13
N LEU A 338 -12.83 -3.41 14.48
CA LEU A 338 -12.56 -4.86 14.59
C LEU A 338 -11.19 -5.22 14.01
N THR A 339 -10.76 -4.55 12.94
CA THR A 339 -9.41 -4.71 12.39
C THR A 339 -8.36 -4.22 13.40
N GLY A 340 -8.55 -3.04 14.00
CA GLY A 340 -7.69 -2.57 15.09
C GLY A 340 -7.65 -3.53 16.28
N LEU A 341 -8.80 -4.07 16.69
CA LEU A 341 -8.86 -5.07 17.75
C LEU A 341 -8.09 -6.34 17.39
N SER A 342 -8.21 -6.81 16.14
CA SER A 342 -7.45 -7.97 15.65
C SER A 342 -5.94 -7.72 15.74
N MET A 343 -5.48 -6.56 15.30
CA MET A 343 -4.09 -6.14 15.41
C MET A 343 -3.59 -6.11 16.86
N ALA A 344 -4.35 -5.49 17.76
CA ALA A 344 -3.98 -5.44 19.16
C ALA A 344 -3.93 -6.83 19.82
N VAL A 345 -4.97 -7.66 19.62
CA VAL A 345 -5.06 -9.00 20.22
C VAL A 345 -3.97 -9.92 19.69
N THR A 346 -3.72 -9.89 18.38
CA THR A 346 -2.73 -10.77 17.73
C THR A 346 -1.32 -10.45 18.23
N TRP A 347 -0.98 -9.17 18.31
CA TRP A 347 0.29 -8.74 18.87
C TRP A 347 0.40 -9.01 20.37
N ALA A 348 -0.67 -8.77 21.15
CA ALA A 348 -0.69 -9.02 22.60
C ALA A 348 -0.46 -10.50 22.97
N LEU A 349 -0.88 -11.43 22.09
CA LEU A 349 -0.64 -12.86 22.27
C LEU A 349 0.76 -13.31 21.80
N GLY A 350 1.57 -12.37 21.32
CA GLY A 350 2.95 -12.57 20.87
C GLY A 350 3.03 -13.30 19.53
N VAL A 351 2.10 -13.03 18.61
CA VAL A 351 2.14 -13.55 17.25
C VAL A 351 2.89 -12.57 16.36
N HIS A 352 4.05 -12.99 15.86
CA HIS A 352 4.87 -12.19 14.94
C HIS A 352 4.85 -12.90 13.59
N ALA A 353 4.05 -12.37 12.67
CA ALA A 353 3.87 -12.93 11.34
C ALA A 353 3.84 -11.80 10.31
N GLY A 354 4.51 -12.01 9.19
CA GLY A 354 4.59 -11.06 8.10
C GLY A 354 4.08 -11.66 6.79
N PHE A 355 3.87 -10.78 5.82
CA PHE A 355 3.35 -11.08 4.50
C PHE A 355 4.07 -10.24 3.45
N SER A 356 4.09 -10.74 2.22
CA SER A 356 4.71 -10.07 1.08
C SER A 356 3.71 -9.20 0.32
N PHE A 357 2.42 -9.54 0.45
CA PHE A 357 1.35 -8.86 -0.28
C PHE A 357 0.19 -8.40 0.60
N SER A 358 -0.59 -9.32 1.19
CA SER A 358 -1.88 -8.94 1.81
C SER A 358 -2.39 -9.87 2.90
N ALA A 359 -1.51 -10.61 3.59
CA ALA A 359 -1.87 -11.50 4.71
C ALA A 359 -2.87 -12.61 4.34
N GLY A 360 -2.78 -13.14 3.12
CA GLY A 360 -3.58 -14.29 2.67
C GLY A 360 -3.03 -15.63 3.15
N LEU A 361 -3.75 -16.71 2.87
CA LEU A 361 -3.32 -18.09 3.14
C LEU A 361 -1.96 -18.40 2.50
N ILE A 362 -1.68 -17.87 1.31
CA ILE A 362 -0.39 -18.07 0.64
C ILE A 362 0.74 -17.48 1.49
N ASP A 363 0.62 -16.22 1.91
CA ASP A 363 1.61 -15.57 2.77
C ASP A 363 1.76 -16.32 4.10
N TYR A 364 0.65 -16.78 4.68
CA TYR A 364 0.63 -17.52 5.94
C TYR A 364 1.43 -18.81 5.89
N VAL A 365 1.26 -19.58 4.81
CA VAL A 365 1.95 -20.87 4.63
C VAL A 365 3.42 -20.66 4.27
N VAL A 366 3.68 -19.75 3.33
CA VAL A 366 5.03 -19.51 2.81
C VAL A 366 5.94 -18.92 3.90
N ASN A 367 5.43 -17.99 4.72
CA ASN A 367 6.22 -17.32 5.75
C ASN A 367 6.18 -18.02 7.10
N TRP A 368 5.57 -19.21 7.18
CA TRP A 368 5.42 -19.95 8.44
C TRP A 368 6.76 -20.15 9.17
N HIS A 369 7.83 -20.39 8.42
CA HIS A 369 9.16 -20.68 8.98
C HIS A 369 9.83 -19.46 9.66
N LEU A 370 9.43 -18.23 9.32
CA LEU A 370 9.90 -17.00 9.98
C LEU A 370 8.99 -16.56 11.13
N ALA A 371 7.77 -17.06 11.18
CA ALA A 371 6.76 -16.56 12.09
C ALA A 371 6.94 -17.08 13.53
N THR A 372 6.69 -16.22 14.52
CA THR A 372 6.60 -16.58 15.93
C THR A 372 5.15 -16.87 16.30
N LYS A 373 4.90 -18.08 16.81
CA LYS A 373 3.56 -18.60 17.15
C LYS A 373 2.49 -18.47 16.04
N PRO A 374 2.80 -18.76 14.75
CA PRO A 374 1.85 -18.57 13.64
C PRO A 374 0.54 -19.33 13.84
N TRP A 375 0.59 -20.50 14.47
CA TRP A 375 -0.58 -21.34 14.74
C TRP A 375 -1.71 -20.64 15.52
N LEU A 376 -1.41 -19.59 16.32
CA LEU A 376 -2.41 -18.81 17.06
C LEU A 376 -3.31 -17.99 16.13
N ILE A 377 -2.91 -17.74 14.88
CA ILE A 377 -3.75 -17.04 13.89
C ILE A 377 -5.05 -17.81 13.63
N ILE A 378 -5.03 -19.14 13.67
CA ILE A 378 -6.23 -19.97 13.44
C ILE A 378 -7.29 -19.77 14.53
N PRO A 379 -7.02 -19.99 15.84
CA PRO A 379 -8.02 -19.77 16.88
C PRO A 379 -8.44 -18.30 17.00
N ILE A 380 -7.51 -17.34 16.87
CA ILE A 380 -7.85 -15.90 16.85
C ILE A 380 -8.80 -15.61 15.68
N GLY A 381 -8.44 -16.07 14.48
CA GLY A 381 -9.25 -15.97 13.27
C GLY A 381 -10.63 -16.58 13.42
N ALA A 382 -10.74 -17.78 13.99
CA ALA A 382 -12.04 -18.41 14.26
C ALA A 382 -12.92 -17.57 15.19
N CYS A 383 -12.36 -16.98 16.26
CA CYS A 383 -13.08 -16.04 17.12
C CYS A 383 -13.53 -14.80 16.34
N PHE A 384 -12.68 -14.23 15.49
CA PHE A 384 -13.04 -13.10 14.63
C PHE A 384 -14.08 -13.46 13.58
N ALA A 385 -14.08 -14.67 13.00
CA ALA A 385 -15.14 -15.12 12.09
C ALA A 385 -16.50 -15.12 12.79
N VAL A 386 -16.58 -15.67 14.01
CA VAL A 386 -17.83 -15.66 14.79
C VAL A 386 -18.26 -14.22 15.09
N LEU A 387 -17.33 -13.38 15.54
CA LEU A 387 -17.59 -11.98 15.87
C LEU A 387 -18.09 -11.20 14.65
N TYR A 388 -17.39 -11.29 13.51
CA TYR A 388 -17.77 -10.65 12.26
C TYR A 388 -19.13 -11.12 11.78
N TYR A 389 -19.39 -12.42 11.74
CA TYR A 389 -20.67 -12.96 11.29
C TYR A 389 -21.83 -12.42 12.13
N VAL A 390 -21.71 -12.47 13.46
CA VAL A 390 -22.75 -12.01 14.38
C VAL A 390 -22.96 -10.50 14.26
N VAL A 391 -21.89 -9.71 14.29
CA VAL A 391 -21.98 -8.24 14.20
C VAL A 391 -22.57 -7.81 12.87
N PHE A 392 -22.06 -8.33 11.74
CA PHE A 392 -22.58 -7.97 10.42
C PHE A 392 -24.04 -8.37 10.30
N ARG A 393 -24.40 -9.60 10.64
CA ARG A 393 -25.79 -10.06 10.54
C ARG A 393 -26.74 -9.26 11.43
N PHE A 394 -26.32 -8.94 12.65
CA PHE A 394 -27.11 -8.14 13.58
C PHE A 394 -27.31 -6.72 13.05
N VAL A 395 -26.24 -6.04 12.65
CA VAL A 395 -26.31 -4.65 12.16
C VAL A 395 -27.08 -4.55 10.85
N ILE A 396 -26.88 -5.48 9.91
CA ILE A 396 -27.62 -5.52 8.64
C ILE A 396 -29.12 -5.67 8.89
N THR A 397 -29.53 -6.59 9.77
CA THR A 397 -30.95 -6.87 10.02
C THR A 397 -31.61 -5.84 10.94
N LYS A 398 -30.89 -5.30 11.93
CA LYS A 398 -31.43 -4.34 12.88
C LYS A 398 -31.64 -2.94 12.28
N PHE A 399 -30.74 -2.51 11.39
CA PHE A 399 -30.79 -1.19 10.76
C PHE A 399 -31.25 -1.24 9.30
N ASP A 400 -31.69 -2.41 8.84
CA ASP A 400 -32.16 -2.66 7.47
C ASP A 400 -31.22 -2.11 6.39
N ILE A 401 -29.93 -2.47 6.50
CA ILE A 401 -28.89 -1.93 5.64
C ILE A 401 -29.03 -2.53 4.22
N PRO A 402 -28.98 -1.72 3.14
CA PRO A 402 -29.12 -2.20 1.77
C PRO A 402 -27.81 -2.81 1.24
N THR A 403 -27.32 -3.86 1.89
CA THR A 403 -26.19 -4.66 1.39
C THR A 403 -26.55 -5.38 0.08
N PRO A 404 -25.58 -5.94 -0.68
CA PRO A 404 -25.88 -6.66 -1.92
C PRO A 404 -27.04 -7.66 -1.79
N GLY A 405 -28.06 -7.52 -2.64
CA GLY A 405 -29.29 -8.32 -2.58
C GLY A 405 -30.36 -7.85 -1.60
N ARG A 406 -30.23 -6.64 -1.02
CA ARG A 406 -31.23 -5.95 -0.20
C ARG A 406 -31.54 -4.52 -0.70
N GLU A 407 -31.15 -4.19 -1.93
CA GLU A 407 -31.34 -2.87 -2.53
C GLU A 407 -32.84 -2.52 -2.68
N PRO A 408 -33.27 -1.24 -2.63
CA PRO A 408 -34.66 -0.87 -2.89
C PRO A 408 -35.11 -1.22 -4.31
N GLU A 409 -36.36 -1.67 -4.50
CA GLU A 409 -36.88 -2.13 -5.81
C GLU A 409 -36.77 -1.10 -6.96
N GLU A 410 -36.76 0.20 -6.66
CA GLU A 410 -36.58 1.25 -7.66
C GLU A 410 -35.14 1.30 -8.23
N LEU A 411 -34.14 1.13 -7.37
CA LEU A 411 -32.73 0.98 -7.79
C LEU A 411 -32.51 -0.36 -8.52
N GLU A 412 -33.25 -1.40 -8.15
CA GLU A 412 -33.20 -2.71 -8.81
C GLU A 412 -33.62 -2.62 -10.29
N ARG A 413 -34.68 -1.85 -10.60
CA ARG A 413 -35.15 -1.66 -11.99
C ARG A 413 -34.20 -0.82 -12.84
N GLU A 414 -33.35 0.01 -12.25
CA GLU A 414 -32.33 0.77 -12.97
C GLU A 414 -31.10 -0.09 -13.30
N VAL A 415 -30.67 -0.97 -12.37
CA VAL A 415 -29.52 -1.87 -12.58
C VAL A 415 -29.84 -2.98 -13.58
N GLU A 416 -31.05 -3.55 -13.57
CA GLU A 416 -31.47 -4.54 -14.58
C GLU A 416 -31.69 -3.96 -15.99
N LYS A 417 -31.91 -2.64 -16.09
CA LYS A 417 -32.09 -1.94 -17.37
C LYS A 417 -30.77 -1.58 -18.07
N ASP A 418 -29.62 -1.88 -17.49
CA ASP A 418 -28.31 -1.71 -18.13
C ASP A 418 -27.61 -3.06 -18.41
N PRO A 419 -28.05 -3.86 -19.40
CA PRO A 419 -27.30 -5.05 -19.82
C PRO A 419 -26.12 -4.70 -20.74
N THR A 420 -26.08 -3.49 -21.30
CA THR A 420 -25.12 -3.08 -22.33
C THR A 420 -25.11 -1.56 -22.51
N ARG A 421 -24.05 -0.89 -22.04
CA ARG A 421 -23.46 0.17 -22.88
C ARG A 421 -22.33 -0.43 -23.72
N PRO A 422 -22.41 -0.34 -25.06
CA PRO A 422 -21.25 -0.55 -25.93
C PRO A 422 -20.13 0.47 -25.68
#